data_AF-A0A7T5RLA2-F1
#
_entry.id   AF-A0A7T5RLA2-F1
#
_cell.length_a   1.000
_cell.length_b   1.000
_cell.length_c   1.000
_cell.angle_alpha   90.00
_cell.angle_beta   90.00
_cell.angle_gamma   90.00
#
_symmetry.space_group_name_H-M   'P 1'
#
loop_
_entity.id
_entity.type
_entity.pdbx_description
1 polymer ?
#
loop_
_entity_poly.entity_id
_entity_poly.type
_entity_poly.pdbx_seq_one_letter_code
_entity_poly.pdbx_strand_id
1 'polypeptide(L)'
;MRKVVKKTTLWRCSVCGAEYRKKSDAQKCEGMPVEEQKFRVSDQVTNSMEPRVCSSGGEYRFNGRISKVFGPQPPDEEYWNKWLGGLPKTHVFYYEVTYKCPKCGQKKDATYFGPELEKVK
;
A
#
# COMPACT_ATOMS: atom_id res chain seq x y z
N MET A 1 -35.97 23.61 -13.33
CA MET A 1 -35.44 23.18 -12.01
C MET A 1 -33.97 23.57 -11.92
N ARG A 2 -33.59 24.49 -11.02
CA ARG A 2 -32.17 24.88 -10.84
C ARG A 2 -31.50 23.88 -9.89
N LYS A 3 -30.58 23.05 -10.38
CA LYS A 3 -29.73 22.19 -9.53
C LYS A 3 -28.81 23.08 -8.70
N VAL A 4 -29.06 23.17 -7.40
CA VAL A 4 -28.11 23.76 -6.44
C VAL A 4 -26.92 22.81 -6.36
N VAL A 5 -25.85 23.13 -7.08
CA VAL A 5 -24.57 22.43 -6.94
C VAL A 5 -23.93 22.93 -5.64
N LYS A 6 -24.12 22.19 -4.54
CA LYS A 6 -23.35 22.44 -3.31
C LYS A 6 -21.87 22.23 -3.65
N LYS A 7 -21.12 23.33 -3.81
CA LYS A 7 -19.66 23.30 -3.84
C LYS A 7 -19.18 22.92 -2.45
N THR A 8 -19.00 21.63 -2.21
CA THR A 8 -18.28 21.16 -1.02
C THR A 8 -16.81 21.44 -1.27
N THR A 9 -16.25 22.48 -0.65
CA THR A 9 -14.81 22.74 -0.69
C THR A 9 -14.11 21.63 0.09
N LEU A 10 -13.54 20.66 -0.62
CA LEU A 10 -12.66 19.65 -0.05
C LEU A 10 -11.23 20.20 -0.03
N TRP A 11 -10.52 19.90 1.06
CA TRP A 11 -9.11 20.25 1.26
C TRP A 11 -8.27 19.04 0.91
N ARG A 12 -7.29 19.21 0.03
CA ARG A 12 -6.47 18.10 -0.46
C ARG A 12 -5.09 18.13 0.19
N CYS A 13 -4.60 16.98 0.64
CA CYS A 13 -3.22 16.82 1.05
C CYS A 13 -2.30 16.88 -0.18
N SER A 14 -1.31 17.77 -0.18
CA SER A 14 -0.37 17.91 -1.30
C SER A 14 0.59 16.73 -1.45
N VAL A 15 0.75 15.91 -0.40
CA VAL A 15 1.64 14.74 -0.38
C VAL A 15 0.97 13.52 -0.98
N CYS A 16 -0.16 13.08 -0.40
CA CYS A 16 -0.86 11.86 -0.81
C CYS A 16 -2.09 12.08 -1.68
N GLY A 17 -2.50 13.33 -1.87
CA GLY A 17 -3.67 13.67 -2.67
C GLY A 17 -5.01 13.34 -2.01
N ALA A 18 -5.04 12.86 -0.77
CA ALA A 18 -6.27 12.55 -0.05
C ALA A 18 -7.09 13.81 0.24
N GLU A 19 -8.42 13.69 0.15
CA GLU A 19 -9.37 14.78 0.30
C GLU A 19 -10.05 14.76 1.67
N TYR A 20 -10.12 15.92 2.31
CA TYR A 20 -10.65 16.11 3.66
C TYR A 20 -11.73 17.19 3.68
N ARG A 21 -12.71 17.02 4.57
CA ARG A 21 -13.76 18.04 4.77
C ARG A 21 -13.25 19.28 5.52
N LYS A 22 -12.17 19.15 6.29
CA LYS A 22 -11.58 20.21 7.11
C LYS A 22 -10.15 20.47 6.69
N LYS A 23 -9.77 21.76 6.62
CA LYS A 23 -8.39 22.20 6.37
C LYS A 23 -7.41 21.64 7.39
N SER A 24 -7.79 21.60 8.67
CA SER A 24 -6.96 21.07 9.75
C SER A 24 -6.57 19.61 9.55
N ASP A 25 -7.46 18.80 8.97
CA ASP A 25 -7.22 17.37 8.76
C ASP A 25 -6.31 17.16 7.56
N ALA A 26 -6.47 17.95 6.50
CA ALA A 26 -5.53 17.99 5.38
C ALA A 26 -4.12 18.42 5.84
N GLN A 27 -4.00 19.48 6.64
CA GLN A 27 -2.71 19.93 7.19
C GLN A 27 -2.07 18.91 8.12
N LYS A 28 -2.87 18.25 8.96
CA LYS A 28 -2.39 17.12 9.78
C LYS A 28 -1.85 16.00 8.91
N CYS A 29 -2.54 15.67 7.82
CA CYS A 29 -2.08 14.68 6.87
C CYS A 29 -0.77 15.11 6.21
N GLU A 30 -0.68 16.34 5.71
CA GLU A 30 0.54 16.88 5.08
C GLU A 30 1.74 16.90 6.02
N GLY A 31 1.50 17.14 7.32
CA GLY A 31 2.53 17.08 8.36
C GLY A 31 3.00 15.67 8.73
N MET A 32 2.36 14.61 8.22
CA MET A 32 2.79 13.24 8.46
C MET A 32 4.05 12.93 7.64
N PRO A 33 5.09 12.32 8.25
CA PRO A 33 6.26 11.92 7.50
C PRO A 33 5.90 10.86 6.46
N VAL A 34 6.72 10.74 5.42
CA VAL A 34 6.55 9.78 4.34
C VAL A 34 7.53 8.64 4.57
N GLU A 35 7.08 7.39 4.56
CA GLU A 35 8.00 6.26 4.66
C GLU A 35 8.95 6.23 3.46
N GLU A 36 10.12 5.61 3.62
CA GLU A 36 11.03 5.43 2.49
C GLU A 36 10.44 4.45 1.48
N GLN A 37 10.46 4.81 0.19
CA GLN A 37 10.11 3.90 -0.88
C GLN A 37 11.16 2.79 -1.02
N LYS A 38 10.90 1.63 -0.41
CA LYS A 38 11.81 0.47 -0.37
C LYS A 38 12.03 -0.21 -1.72
N PHE A 39 11.02 -0.22 -2.60
CA PHE A 39 11.07 -0.96 -3.86
C PHE A 39 10.68 -0.10 -5.06
N ARG A 40 11.17 -0.46 -6.24
CA ARG A 40 10.83 0.17 -7.51
C ARG A 40 10.11 -0.81 -8.42
N VAL A 41 9.34 -0.28 -9.37
CA VAL A 41 8.79 -1.09 -10.46
C VAL A 41 9.93 -1.86 -11.10
N SER A 42 9.69 -3.15 -11.31
CA SER A 42 10.63 -4.15 -11.81
C SER A 42 11.55 -4.83 -10.81
N ASP A 43 11.63 -4.38 -9.56
CA ASP A 43 12.41 -5.10 -8.55
C ASP A 43 11.89 -6.52 -8.34
N GLN A 44 12.80 -7.48 -8.17
CA GLN A 44 12.47 -8.84 -7.77
C GLN A 44 12.27 -8.89 -6.26
N VAL A 45 11.17 -9.50 -5.81
CA VAL A 45 10.81 -9.59 -4.40
C VAL A 45 10.29 -10.97 -4.03
N THR A 46 10.38 -11.31 -2.76
CA THR A 46 9.75 -12.50 -2.17
C THR A 46 8.93 -12.11 -0.95
N ASN A 47 7.87 -12.87 -0.63
CA ASN A 47 7.19 -12.74 0.65
C ASN A 47 7.96 -13.53 1.73
N SER A 48 8.79 -12.82 2.49
CA SER A 48 9.65 -13.41 3.51
C SER A 48 8.95 -13.55 4.87
N MET A 49 7.96 -12.70 5.15
CA MET A 49 7.23 -12.67 6.44
C MET A 49 6.09 -13.69 6.51
N GLU A 50 5.01 -13.49 5.76
CA GLU A 50 3.80 -14.32 5.87
C GLU A 50 3.70 -15.30 4.68
N PRO A 51 3.76 -16.63 4.90
CA PRO A 51 3.53 -17.61 3.84
C PRO A 51 2.08 -17.52 3.32
N ARG A 52 1.90 -17.75 2.03
CA ARG A 52 0.58 -17.72 1.38
C ARG A 52 -0.01 -19.11 1.32
N VAL A 53 -1.32 -19.23 1.51
CA VAL A 53 -2.02 -20.50 1.32
C VAL A 53 -2.51 -20.61 -0.12
N CYS A 54 -2.29 -21.77 -0.74
CA CYS A 54 -2.87 -22.07 -2.04
C CYS A 54 -4.17 -22.86 -1.88
N SER A 55 -5.19 -22.54 -2.68
CA SER A 55 -6.44 -23.30 -2.71
C SER A 55 -6.25 -24.75 -3.16
N SER A 56 -5.21 -25.02 -3.95
CA SER A 56 -4.80 -26.39 -4.32
C SER A 56 -4.06 -27.13 -3.20
N GLY A 57 -3.85 -26.49 -2.05
CA GLY A 57 -3.22 -27.07 -0.86
C GLY A 57 -1.82 -26.52 -0.59
N GLY A 58 -1.53 -26.39 0.71
CA GLY A 58 -0.22 -26.06 1.24
C GLY A 58 0.11 -24.57 1.26
N GLU A 59 1.02 -24.24 2.17
CA GLU A 59 1.66 -22.94 2.26
C GLU A 59 2.78 -22.81 1.22
N TYR A 60 3.01 -21.59 0.76
CA TYR A 60 4.08 -21.27 -0.17
C TYR A 60 4.62 -19.87 0.03
N ARG A 61 5.88 -19.70 -0.33
CA ARG A 61 6.49 -18.40 -0.63
C ARG A 61 6.59 -18.24 -2.14
N PHE A 62 6.49 -17.02 -2.63
CA PHE A 62 6.60 -16.68 -4.03
C PHE A 62 7.85 -15.85 -4.29
N ASN A 63 8.35 -15.94 -5.51
CA ASN A 63 9.24 -14.95 -6.08
C ASN A 63 8.44 -14.21 -7.15
N GLY A 64 8.44 -12.90 -7.06
CA GLY A 64 7.63 -12.02 -7.87
C GLY A 64 8.39 -10.79 -8.30
N ARG A 65 7.73 -9.97 -9.11
CA ARG A 65 8.25 -8.70 -9.59
C ARG A 65 7.28 -7.60 -9.23
N ILE A 66 7.79 -6.46 -8.76
CA ILE A 66 6.96 -5.27 -8.57
C ILE A 66 6.43 -4.82 -9.94
N SER A 67 5.11 -4.87 -10.13
CA SER A 67 4.43 -4.36 -11.32
C SER A 67 4.07 -2.89 -11.18
N LYS A 68 3.64 -2.46 -9.98
CA LYS A 68 3.26 -1.08 -9.69
C LYS A 68 3.66 -0.70 -8.26
N VAL A 69 3.93 0.59 -8.07
CA VAL A 69 4.08 1.22 -6.75
C VAL A 69 2.94 2.21 -6.60
N PHE A 70 2.20 2.12 -5.50
CA PHE A 70 1.17 3.07 -5.13
C PHE A 70 1.64 3.87 -3.92
N GLY A 71 1.53 5.19 -3.96
CA GLY A 71 1.86 6.04 -2.82
C GLY A 71 2.61 7.31 -3.21
N PRO A 72 2.86 8.19 -2.24
CA PRO A 72 2.52 8.04 -0.82
C PRO A 72 1.00 8.13 -0.56
N GLN A 73 0.45 7.24 0.26
CA GLN A 73 -0.97 7.22 0.66
C GLN A 73 -1.12 7.34 2.17
N PRO A 74 -2.24 7.87 2.71
CA PRO A 74 -2.47 7.82 4.16
C PRO A 74 -2.54 6.36 4.63
N PRO A 75 -2.00 6.03 5.81
CA PRO A 75 -1.99 4.66 6.29
C PRO A 75 -3.43 4.21 6.57
N ASP A 76 -3.80 3.05 6.06
CA ASP A 76 -5.05 2.40 6.43
C ASP A 76 -4.96 1.84 7.87
N GLU A 77 -6.13 1.46 8.40
CA GLU A 77 -6.23 0.96 9.78
C GLU A 77 -5.52 -0.38 9.97
N GLU A 78 -5.47 -1.22 8.94
CA GLU A 78 -4.79 -2.52 8.98
C GLU A 78 -3.27 -2.32 9.10
N TYR A 79 -2.69 -1.44 8.28
CA TYR A 79 -1.28 -1.10 8.32
C TYR A 79 -0.90 -0.49 9.66
N TRP A 80 -1.74 0.42 10.17
CA TRP A 80 -1.49 1.03 11.47
C TRP A 80 -1.43 -0.03 12.58
N ASN A 81 -2.43 -0.92 12.63
CA ASN A 81 -2.52 -1.93 13.67
C ASN A 81 -1.44 -3.01 13.55
N LYS A 82 -1.14 -3.50 12.32
CA LYS A 82 -0.14 -4.55 12.11
C LYS A 82 1.30 -4.07 12.20
N TRP A 83 1.61 -2.89 11.66
CA TRP A 83 3.01 -2.50 11.39
C TRP A 83 3.48 -1.27 12.15
N LEU A 84 2.60 -0.31 12.46
CA LEU A 84 3.00 0.92 13.15
C LEU A 84 2.82 0.83 14.68
N GLY A 85 1.93 -0.02 15.21
CA GLY A 85 1.92 -0.38 16.64
C GLY A 85 1.86 0.81 17.61
N GLY A 86 1.22 1.92 17.24
CA GLY A 86 1.15 3.16 18.04
C GLY A 86 2.13 4.26 17.64
N LEU A 87 2.99 4.04 16.66
CA LEU A 87 3.82 5.09 16.04
C LEU A 87 2.96 6.16 15.33
N PRO A 88 3.49 7.39 15.15
CA PRO A 88 2.78 8.44 14.43
C PRO A 88 2.42 7.96 13.02
N LYS A 89 1.21 8.29 12.59
CA LYS A 89 0.75 7.99 11.24
C LYS A 89 1.73 8.57 10.22
N THR A 90 2.20 7.72 9.32
CA THR A 90 3.10 8.08 8.23
C THR A 90 2.40 7.80 6.91
N HIS A 91 2.71 8.55 5.86
CA HIS A 91 2.30 8.11 4.53
C HIS A 91 3.06 6.86 4.13
N VAL A 92 2.36 5.94 3.46
CA VAL A 92 2.84 4.61 3.14
C VAL A 92 2.87 4.36 1.64
N PHE A 93 3.70 3.42 1.24
CA PHE A 93 3.79 2.89 -0.11
C PHE A 93 3.31 1.44 -0.14
N TYR A 94 2.44 1.16 -1.11
CA TYR A 94 1.97 -0.19 -1.42
C TYR A 94 2.62 -0.66 -2.72
N TYR A 95 2.87 -1.96 -2.81
CA TYR A 95 3.56 -2.56 -3.94
C TYR A 95 2.68 -3.65 -4.54
N GLU A 96 2.29 -3.49 -5.80
CA GLU A 96 1.66 -4.56 -6.57
C GLU A 96 2.77 -5.51 -7.03
N VAL A 97 2.62 -6.78 -6.70
CA VAL A 97 3.57 -7.83 -7.06
C VAL A 97 2.89 -8.82 -7.97
N THR A 98 3.47 -8.98 -9.17
CA THR A 98 3.12 -10.05 -10.09
C THR A 98 4.00 -11.26 -9.80
N TYR A 99 3.39 -12.40 -9.49
CA TYR A 99 4.12 -13.64 -9.23
C TYR A 99 3.36 -14.87 -9.76
N LYS A 100 4.07 -15.99 -9.89
CA LYS A 100 3.47 -17.29 -10.22
C LYS A 100 3.40 -18.12 -8.96
N CYS A 101 2.23 -18.64 -8.61
CA CYS A 101 2.11 -19.55 -7.48
C CYS A 101 2.92 -20.84 -7.78
N PRO A 102 3.88 -21.23 -6.93
CA PRO A 102 4.67 -22.44 -7.16
C PRO A 102 3.87 -23.73 -6.96
N LYS A 103 2.68 -23.65 -6.33
CA LYS A 103 1.81 -24.82 -6.08
C LYS A 103 0.88 -25.10 -7.27
N CYS A 104 0.14 -24.10 -7.75
CA CYS A 104 -0.84 -24.28 -8.82
C CYS A 104 -0.42 -23.69 -10.18
N GLY A 105 0.73 -23.01 -10.25
CA GLY A 105 1.22 -22.39 -11.48
C GLY A 105 0.43 -21.17 -11.97
N GLN A 106 -0.62 -20.75 -11.28
CA GLN A 106 -1.41 -19.58 -11.67
C GLN A 106 -0.62 -18.29 -11.44
N LYS A 107 -0.72 -17.37 -12.40
CA LYS A 107 -0.24 -16.00 -12.24
C LYS A 107 -1.19 -15.26 -11.30
N LYS A 108 -0.63 -14.52 -10.35
CA LYS A 108 -1.35 -13.69 -9.39
C LYS A 108 -0.73 -12.31 -9.35
N ASP A 109 -1.60 -11.34 -9.19
CA ASP A 109 -1.25 -9.94 -8.94
C ASP A 109 -1.88 -9.60 -7.58
N ALA A 110 -1.06 -9.20 -6.61
CA ALA A 110 -1.53 -8.84 -5.29
C ALA A 110 -0.73 -7.67 -4.73
N THR A 111 -1.39 -6.89 -3.89
CA THR A 111 -0.80 -5.72 -3.23
C THR A 111 -0.24 -6.11 -1.88
N TYR A 112 0.96 -5.63 -1.58
CA TYR A 112 1.68 -5.89 -0.35
C TYR A 112 2.25 -4.60 0.24
N PHE A 113 2.45 -4.61 1.55
CA PHE A 113 3.16 -3.57 2.25
C PHE A 113 4.67 -3.77 2.14
N GLY A 114 5.42 -2.67 2.24
CA GLY A 114 6.88 -2.70 2.21
C GLY A 114 7.52 -3.70 3.19
N PRO A 115 7.08 -3.79 4.46
CA PRO A 115 7.59 -4.77 5.41
C PRO A 115 7.35 -6.25 5.06
N GLU A 116 6.31 -6.57 4.29
CA GLU A 116 5.98 -7.97 3.95
C GLU A 116 6.91 -8.57 2.89
N LEU A 117 7.62 -7.71 2.17
CA LEU A 117 8.44 -8.07 1.02
C LEU A 117 9.93 -7.97 1.36
N GLU A 118 10.72 -8.83 0.74
CA GLU A 118 12.18 -8.75 0.75
C GLU A 118 12.70 -8.70 -0.67
N LYS A 119 13.71 -7.85 -0.92
CA LYS A 119 14.33 -7.73 -2.24
C LYS A 119 15.19 -8.95 -2.53
N VAL A 120 14.93 -9.62 -3.63
CA VAL A 120 15.78 -10.71 -4.13
C VAL A 120 16.89 -10.05 -4.96
N LYS A 121 18.15 -10.31 -4.59
CA LYS A 121 19.35 -9.78 -5.26
C LYS A 121 19.50 -10.31 -6.68
#